data_AF-A0A5J4QAM6-F1
#
_entry.id   AF-A0A5J4QAM6-F1
#
_cell.length_a   1.000
_cell.length_b   1.000
_cell.length_c   1.000
_cell.angle_alpha   90.00
_cell.angle_beta   90.00
_cell.angle_gamma   90.00
#
_symmetry.space_group_name_H-M   'P 1'
#
loop_
_entity.id
_entity.type
_entity.pdbx_description
1 polymer ?
#
loop_
_entity_poly.entity_id
_entity_poly.type
_entity_poly.pdbx_seq_one_letter_code
_entity_poly.pdbx_strand_id
1 'polypeptide(L)'
;ECESNFAYIDEVRIHRGLKTVAEIKLNAVLDTEIQNEYMREFFGEGQLFYFYKRKNLSSIPNGSPGNVTISMEKDKYIPPIPQKELDR
;
A
#
# COMPACT_ATOMS: atom_id res chain seq x y z
N GLU A 1 14.49 -3.13 -24.57
CA GLU A 1 14.77 -4.16 -23.56
C GLU A 1 13.46 -4.57 -22.94
N CYS A 2 13.12 -5.87 -22.95
CA CYS A 2 11.95 -6.37 -22.22
C CYS A 2 12.38 -6.56 -20.77
N GLU A 3 12.50 -5.47 -20.03
CA GLU A 3 12.63 -5.58 -18.58
C GLU A 3 11.35 -6.24 -18.04
N SER A 4 11.50 -7.28 -17.22
CA SER A 4 10.38 -7.84 -16.47
C SER A 4 9.77 -6.70 -15.67
N ASN A 5 8.47 -6.45 -15.82
CA ASN A 5 7.73 -5.40 -15.12
C ASN A 5 7.87 -5.46 -13.58
N PHE A 6 8.43 -6.54 -13.04
CA PHE A 6 8.64 -6.80 -11.62
C PHE A 6 10.09 -6.63 -11.14
N ALA A 7 11.06 -6.27 -12.01
CA ALA A 7 12.49 -6.29 -11.70
C ALA A 7 12.85 -5.63 -10.35
N TYR A 8 12.33 -4.42 -10.09
CA TYR A 8 12.59 -3.69 -8.84
C TYR A 8 11.94 -4.33 -7.61
N ILE A 9 10.75 -4.94 -7.75
CA ILE A 9 10.08 -5.62 -6.64
C ILE A 9 10.79 -6.94 -6.34
N ASP A 10 11.22 -7.64 -7.37
CA ASP A 10 11.98 -8.87 -7.25
C ASP A 10 13.32 -8.62 -6.54
N GLU A 11 14.00 -7.51 -6.81
CA GLU A 11 15.20 -7.12 -6.06
C GLU A 11 14.94 -6.97 -4.56
N VAL A 12 13.86 -6.27 -4.17
CA VAL A 12 13.46 -6.13 -2.75
C VAL A 12 13.16 -7.51 -2.14
N ARG A 13 12.40 -8.35 -2.85
CA ARG A 13 12.04 -9.70 -2.41
C ARG A 13 13.27 -10.60 -2.22
N ILE A 14 14.21 -10.57 -3.16
CA ILE A 14 15.45 -11.35 -3.10
C ILE A 14 16.29 -10.92 -1.89
N HIS A 15 16.43 -9.62 -1.64
CA HIS A 15 17.13 -9.12 -0.44
C HIS A 15 16.44 -9.52 0.88
N ARG A 16 15.14 -9.82 0.84
CA ARG A 16 14.38 -10.39 1.97
C ARG A 16 14.37 -11.92 2.02
N GLY A 17 15.10 -12.60 1.13
CA GLY A 17 15.15 -14.07 1.04
C GLY A 17 13.86 -14.71 0.52
N LEU A 18 13.06 -13.96 -0.22
CA LEU A 18 11.80 -14.41 -0.80
C LEU A 18 11.97 -14.78 -2.27
N LYS A 19 11.06 -15.62 -2.78
CA LYS A 19 10.98 -15.93 -4.21
C LYS A 19 10.45 -14.73 -5.00
N THR A 20 10.86 -14.67 -6.26
CA THR A 20 10.39 -13.66 -7.22
C THR A 20 8.89 -13.79 -7.47
N VAL A 21 8.26 -12.72 -7.96
CA VAL A 21 6.82 -12.70 -8.27
C VAL A 21 6.47 -13.79 -9.28
N ALA A 22 7.29 -13.96 -10.31
CA ALA A 22 7.08 -14.95 -11.38
C ALA A 22 7.05 -16.39 -10.86
N GLU A 23 7.83 -16.70 -9.81
CA GLU A 23 7.87 -18.03 -9.20
C GLU A 23 6.65 -18.33 -8.32
N ILE A 24 5.99 -17.30 -7.81
CA ILE A 24 4.86 -17.44 -6.87
C ILE A 24 3.53 -17.36 -7.60
N LYS A 25 3.43 -16.57 -8.68
CA LYS A 25 2.14 -16.20 -9.27
C LYS A 25 2.24 -15.94 -10.77
N LEU A 26 1.68 -16.86 -11.56
CA LEU A 26 1.69 -16.82 -13.03
C LEU A 26 0.97 -15.60 -13.63
N ASN A 27 -0.11 -15.14 -12.98
CA ASN A 27 -0.93 -14.00 -13.42
C ASN A 27 -0.89 -12.85 -12.40
N ALA A 28 0.31 -12.50 -11.94
CA ALA A 28 0.49 -11.41 -11.00
C ALA A 28 0.10 -10.06 -11.64
N VAL A 29 -0.66 -9.25 -10.90
CA VAL A 29 -1.00 -7.89 -11.31
C VAL A 29 -0.01 -6.95 -10.61
N LEU A 30 0.78 -6.20 -11.41
CA LEU A 30 1.85 -5.34 -10.91
C LEU A 30 1.39 -4.42 -9.77
N ASP A 31 0.26 -3.72 -9.95
CA ASP A 31 -0.28 -2.81 -8.95
C ASP A 31 -0.60 -3.49 -7.60
N THR A 32 -1.07 -4.74 -7.66
CA THR A 32 -1.38 -5.53 -6.45
C THR A 32 -0.10 -5.98 -5.76
N GLU A 33 0.90 -6.42 -6.51
CA GLU A 33 2.19 -6.83 -5.94
C GLU A 33 2.95 -5.62 -5.35
N ILE A 34 2.91 -4.46 -6.01
CA ILE A 34 3.44 -3.20 -5.45
C ILE A 34 2.75 -2.89 -4.12
N GLN A 35 1.41 -2.94 -4.08
CA GLN A 35 0.67 -2.65 -2.85
C GLN A 35 1.03 -3.63 -1.73
N ASN A 36 1.13 -4.91 -2.03
CA ASN A 36 1.48 -5.94 -1.05
C ASN A 36 2.90 -5.73 -0.51
N GLU A 37 3.87 -5.46 -1.37
CA GLU A 37 5.25 -5.23 -0.93
C GLU A 37 5.36 -3.93 -0.12
N TYR A 38 4.66 -2.87 -0.56
CA TYR A 38 4.61 -1.60 0.17
C TYR A 38 4.04 -1.76 1.58
N MET A 39 3.00 -2.59 1.74
CA MET A 39 2.43 -2.87 3.06
C MET A 39 3.38 -3.64 3.97
N ARG A 40 4.20 -4.52 3.42
CA ARG A 40 5.14 -5.37 4.18
C ARG A 40 6.38 -4.61 4.61
N GLU A 41 6.91 -3.76 3.72
CA GLU A 41 8.16 -3.05 3.95
C GLU A 41 7.99 -1.78 4.80
N PHE A 42 6.89 -1.03 4.61
CA PHE A 42 6.70 0.26 5.27
C PHE A 42 5.72 0.21 6.46
N PHE A 43 5.53 -0.98 7.04
CA PHE A 43 4.63 -1.15 8.18
C PHE A 43 5.12 -0.35 9.39
N GLY A 44 4.28 0.54 9.92
CA GLY A 44 4.61 1.39 11.07
C GLY A 44 5.40 2.67 10.74
N GLU A 45 5.78 2.90 9.48
CA GLU A 45 6.57 4.07 9.08
C GLU A 45 5.72 5.30 8.68
N GLY A 46 4.40 5.19 8.77
CA GLY A 46 3.47 6.28 8.41
C GLY A 46 3.27 6.48 6.91
N GLN A 47 3.89 5.65 6.06
CA GLN A 47 3.82 5.80 4.60
C GLN A 47 2.54 5.25 3.97
N LEU A 48 1.97 4.17 4.56
CA LEU A 48 0.77 3.49 4.03
C LEU A 48 -0.42 4.45 3.86
N PHE A 49 -0.62 5.38 4.79
CA PHE A 49 -1.71 6.36 4.72
C PHE A 49 -1.65 7.19 3.42
N TYR A 50 -0.47 7.70 3.08
CA TYR A 50 -0.28 8.51 1.88
C TYR A 50 -0.35 7.69 0.60
N PHE A 51 0.10 6.43 0.64
CA PHE A 51 -0.04 5.50 -0.48
C PHE A 51 -1.51 5.24 -0.83
N TYR A 52 -2.38 5.01 0.16
CA TYR A 52 -3.80 4.81 -0.08
C TYR A 52 -4.51 6.08 -0.54
N LYS A 53 -4.14 7.23 0.05
CA LYS A 53 -4.64 8.55 -0.36
C LYS A 53 -4.34 8.88 -1.82
N ARG A 54 -3.08 8.71 -2.27
CA ARG A 54 -2.69 9.04 -3.65
C ARG A 54 -3.33 8.13 -4.70
N LYS A 55 -3.64 6.87 -4.33
CA LYS A 55 -4.34 5.91 -5.19
C LYS A 55 -5.87 6.04 -5.10
N ASN A 56 -6.38 6.96 -4.28
CA ASN A 56 -7.81 7.19 -4.05
C ASN A 56 -8.58 5.89 -3.72
N LEU A 57 -8.01 5.06 -2.83
CA LEU A 57 -8.66 3.81 -2.46
C LEU A 57 -9.85 4.07 -1.53
N SER A 58 -11.03 3.58 -1.92
CA SER A 58 -12.27 3.69 -1.14
C SER A 58 -12.37 2.67 0.00
N SER A 59 -11.52 1.64 -0.01
CA SER A 59 -11.44 0.66 1.07
C SER A 59 -10.00 0.24 1.33
N ILE A 60 -9.65 0.09 2.60
CA ILE A 60 -8.34 -0.40 3.02
C ILE A 60 -8.50 -1.54 4.02
N PRO A 61 -7.54 -2.48 4.11
CA PRO A 61 -7.55 -3.52 5.13
C PRO A 61 -7.61 -2.92 6.53
N ASN A 62 -8.46 -3.46 7.39
CA ASN A 62 -8.42 -3.10 8.80
C ASN A 62 -7.23 -3.77 9.49
N GLY A 63 -6.77 -3.22 10.61
CA GLY A 63 -5.67 -3.82 11.39
C GLY A 63 -6.08 -5.05 12.20
N SER A 64 -7.27 -5.60 11.96
CA SER A 64 -7.83 -6.71 12.73
C SER A 64 -7.63 -8.03 11.97
N PRO A 65 -7.45 -9.16 12.65
CA PRO A 65 -7.40 -10.46 11.98
C PRO A 65 -8.73 -10.76 11.27
N GLY A 66 -8.62 -11.22 10.03
CA GLY A 66 -9.75 -11.41 9.11
C GLY A 66 -9.70 -10.41 7.96
N ASN A 67 -10.17 -10.80 6.76
CA ASN A 67 -10.18 -9.95 5.56
C ASN A 67 -11.24 -8.84 5.65
N VAL A 68 -11.25 -8.09 6.75
CA VAL A 68 -12.20 -7.03 7.04
C VAL A 68 -11.58 -5.73 6.57
N THR A 69 -12.36 -4.92 5.85
CA THR A 69 -11.92 -3.62 5.33
C THR A 69 -12.63 -2.49 6.05
N ILE A 70 -12.01 -1.32 6.07
CA ILE A 70 -12.66 -0.07 6.45
C ILE A 70 -12.89 0.78 5.20
N SER A 71 -14.04 1.45 5.15
CA SER A 71 -14.34 2.44 4.10
C SER A 71 -13.55 3.72 4.36
N MET A 72 -12.89 4.20 3.32
CA MET A 72 -12.04 5.39 3.31
C MET A 72 -12.54 6.37 2.25
N GLU A 73 -13.63 7.07 2.58
CA GLU A 73 -14.12 8.19 1.78
C GLU A 73 -13.15 9.37 1.79
N LYS A 74 -13.29 10.29 0.83
CA LYS A 74 -12.40 11.47 0.66
C LYS A 74 -12.18 12.23 1.98
N ASP A 75 -13.23 12.43 2.76
CA ASP A 75 -13.19 13.17 4.02
C ASP A 75 -12.36 12.47 5.10
N LYS A 76 -12.18 11.15 5.01
CA LYS A 76 -11.34 10.36 5.94
C LYS A 76 -9.84 10.52 5.64
N TYR A 77 -9.46 10.94 4.44
CA TYR A 77 -8.07 11.22 4.06
C TYR A 77 -7.63 12.65 4.36
N ILE A 78 -8.53 13.49 4.88
CA ILE A 78 -8.28 14.90 5.17
C ILE A 78 -8.38 15.08 6.69
N PRO A 79 -7.23 15.25 7.39
CA PRO A 79 -7.26 15.62 8.79
C PRO A 79 -8.04 16.93 8.96
N PRO A 80 -8.92 17.04 9.97
CA PRO A 80 -9.64 18.27 10.24
C PRO A 80 -8.66 19.38 10.64
N ILE A 81 -8.99 20.61 10.25
CA ILE A 81 -8.25 21.80 10.68
C ILE A 81 -8.48 21.98 12.19
N PRO A 82 -7.44 22.22 13.01
CA PRO A 82 -7.61 22.46 14.44
C PRO A 82 -8.50 23.67 14.73
N GLN A 83 -9.39 23.58 15.72
CA GLN A 83 -10.35 24.64 16.05
C GLN A 83 -9.68 25.99 16.35
N LYS A 84 -8.50 25.97 17.00
CA LYS A 84 -7.70 27.16 17.29
C LYS A 84 -7.32 27.96 16.03
N GLU A 85 -7.15 27.29 14.88
CA GLU A 85 -6.84 27.94 13.60
C GLU A 85 -8.09 28.51 12.92
N LEU A 86 -9.29 28.11 13.36
CA LEU A 86 -10.58 28.59 12.85
C LEU A 86 -11.12 29.80 13.64
N ASP A 87 -10.89 29.83 14.96
CA ASP A 87 -11.44 30.84 15.88
C ASP A 87 -10.63 32.17 15.89
N ARG A 88 -10.20 32.64 14.72
CA ARG A 88 -9.34 33.81 14.57
C ARG A 88 -10.07 35.15 14.66
#